data_AF-G0MV19-F1
#
_entry.id   AF-G0MV19-F1
#
_cell.length_a   1.000
_cell.length_b   1.000
_cell.length_c   1.000
_cell.angle_alpha   90.00
_cell.angle_beta   90.00
_cell.angle_gamma   90.00
#
_symmetry.space_group_name_H-M   'P 1'
#
loop_
_entity.id
_entity.type
_entity.pdbx_description
1 polymer ?
#
loop_
_entity_poly.entity_id
_entity_poly.type
_entity_poly.pdbx_seq_one_letter_code
_entity_poly.pdbx_strand_id
1 'polypeptide(L)'
;MLALADFLESETLETNCMRHLANRTVFSLAKQFEMAETHHSERLMIQVCASIKDAYELDEVVPKNLDSFCNTTKNIVLQRRFELLGIRKPPSPPLPDEPDQVFEHMMNQIIDQVDIQNHHGQILGDQIDLLLEHVFVEKLPISDVTEQVIRNNPLIKELTDELRYARDHEETNFIQAQILVLKHKDIYTTVQDLEHEMDPAARATITTIVPQSLLGLAKLINDHKRSYRSFRVTLGDREIDRIYRDITEIPIGYWQRRHNPDVTEHAGWIQRINVLNDYLSERINERGRIRRPLPDITRHVMNRANFRAINEFVNNVRCYHYSFLRDIQPENDEDGDEDGPDHEVDNQNLQEQEQD
;
A
#
# COMPACT_ATOMS: atom_id res chain seq x y z
N MET A 1 -6.24 -11.86 -31.80
CA MET A 1 -7.21 -12.06 -30.69
C MET A 1 -6.70 -11.44 -29.39
N LEU A 2 -5.50 -11.75 -28.89
CA LEU A 2 -4.91 -11.03 -27.75
C LEU A 2 -4.79 -9.52 -27.99
N ALA A 3 -4.16 -9.12 -29.10
CA ALA A 3 -4.11 -7.70 -29.50
C ALA A 3 -5.50 -7.04 -29.66
N LEU A 4 -6.52 -7.82 -29.99
CA LEU A 4 -7.90 -7.33 -30.12
C LEU A 4 -8.60 -7.24 -28.76
N ALA A 5 -8.28 -8.15 -27.83
CA ALA A 5 -8.77 -8.10 -26.45
C ALA A 5 -8.19 -6.91 -25.70
N ASP A 6 -6.91 -6.63 -25.94
CA ASP A 6 -6.21 -5.45 -25.43
C ASP A 6 -6.79 -4.16 -26.03
N PHE A 7 -6.89 -4.08 -27.37
CA PHE A 7 -7.49 -2.93 -28.06
C PHE A 7 -8.96 -2.65 -27.68
N LEU A 8 -9.75 -3.68 -27.40
CA LEU A 8 -11.16 -3.55 -26.99
C LEU A 8 -11.33 -3.49 -25.47
N GLU A 9 -10.25 -3.54 -24.68
CA GLU A 9 -10.26 -3.64 -23.21
C GLU A 9 -11.21 -4.72 -22.66
N SER A 10 -11.39 -5.82 -23.39
CA SER A 10 -12.43 -6.81 -23.14
C SER A 10 -11.92 -7.96 -22.28
N GLU A 11 -12.14 -7.89 -20.97
CA GLU A 11 -11.72 -8.89 -19.96
C GLU A 11 -12.19 -10.32 -20.29
N THR A 12 -13.42 -10.47 -20.77
CA THR A 12 -13.95 -11.79 -21.14
C THR A 12 -13.19 -12.39 -22.32
N LEU A 13 -12.76 -11.55 -23.27
CA LEU A 13 -12.01 -11.96 -24.45
C LEU A 13 -10.57 -12.30 -24.10
N GLU A 14 -9.93 -11.49 -23.26
CA GLU A 14 -8.57 -11.74 -22.75
C GLU A 14 -8.55 -13.05 -21.95
N THR A 15 -9.48 -13.23 -21.00
CA THR A 15 -9.59 -14.44 -20.18
C THR A 15 -9.83 -15.68 -21.04
N ASN A 16 -10.65 -15.58 -22.10
CA ASN A 16 -10.85 -16.68 -23.03
C ASN A 16 -9.60 -16.98 -23.87
N CYS A 17 -8.85 -15.97 -24.29
CA CYS A 17 -7.56 -16.16 -24.97
C CYS A 17 -6.53 -16.84 -24.06
N MET A 18 -6.41 -16.36 -22.81
CA MET A 18 -5.51 -16.90 -21.79
C MET A 18 -5.83 -18.35 -21.43
N ARG A 19 -7.12 -18.65 -21.22
CA ARG A 19 -7.61 -20.01 -20.97
C ARG A 19 -7.35 -20.93 -22.16
N HIS A 20 -7.53 -20.43 -23.38
CA HIS A 20 -7.22 -21.18 -24.58
C HIS A 20 -5.72 -21.52 -24.64
N LEU A 21 -4.84 -20.53 -24.42
CA LEU A 21 -3.38 -20.68 -24.35
C LEU A 21 -2.93 -21.71 -23.31
N ALA A 22 -3.57 -21.71 -22.13
CA ALA A 22 -3.33 -22.67 -21.05
C ALA A 22 -3.76 -24.11 -21.38
N ASN A 23 -4.90 -24.29 -22.05
CA ASN A 23 -5.58 -25.58 -22.15
C ASN A 23 -5.23 -26.39 -23.42
N ARG A 24 -3.94 -26.41 -23.80
CA ARG A 24 -3.37 -27.06 -25.00
C ARG A 24 -3.53 -26.25 -26.28
N THR A 25 -2.73 -25.20 -26.40
CA THR A 25 -2.45 -24.63 -27.71
C THR A 25 -1.35 -25.40 -28.45
N VAL A 26 -1.31 -25.25 -29.77
CA VAL A 26 -0.21 -25.69 -30.64
C VAL A 26 1.07 -24.89 -30.36
N PHE A 27 0.98 -23.79 -29.62
CA PHE A 27 2.08 -22.88 -29.33
C PHE A 27 2.92 -23.39 -28.15
N SER A 28 4.23 -23.56 -28.38
CA SER A 28 5.20 -23.83 -27.33
C SER A 28 5.28 -22.68 -26.33
N LEU A 29 5.77 -22.94 -25.11
CA LEU A 29 5.98 -21.89 -24.10
C LEU A 29 6.87 -20.76 -24.61
N ALA A 30 7.93 -21.07 -25.37
CA ALA A 30 8.77 -20.07 -26.04
C ALA A 30 7.95 -19.16 -26.98
N LYS A 31 7.01 -19.73 -27.74
CA LYS A 31 6.15 -18.95 -28.62
C LYS A 31 5.13 -18.12 -27.85
N GLN A 32 4.63 -18.64 -26.72
CA GLN A 32 3.75 -17.90 -25.82
C GLN A 32 4.47 -16.74 -25.14
N PHE A 33 5.74 -16.93 -24.74
CA PHE A 33 6.62 -15.88 -24.23
C PHE A 33 6.81 -14.76 -25.25
N GLU A 34 7.16 -15.11 -26.50
CA GLU A 34 7.32 -14.16 -27.60
C GLU A 34 6.03 -13.37 -27.86
N MET A 35 4.86 -14.03 -27.83
CA MET A 35 3.57 -13.37 -27.99
C MET A 35 3.27 -12.41 -26.82
N ALA A 36 3.61 -12.79 -25.59
CA ALA A 36 3.44 -11.94 -24.42
C ALA A 36 4.27 -10.66 -24.55
N GLU A 37 5.54 -10.78 -24.96
CA GLU A 37 6.41 -9.62 -25.17
C GLU A 37 5.95 -8.75 -26.34
N THR A 38 5.60 -9.37 -27.47
CA THR A 38 5.15 -8.65 -28.70
C THR A 38 3.89 -7.83 -28.47
N HIS A 39 3.02 -8.29 -27.57
CA HIS A 39 1.76 -7.62 -27.24
C HIS A 39 1.80 -6.93 -25.87
N HIS A 40 2.99 -6.80 -25.24
CA HIS A 40 3.16 -6.20 -23.92
C HIS A 40 2.17 -6.74 -22.87
N SER A 41 1.79 -8.02 -22.97
CA SER A 41 0.81 -8.65 -22.10
C SER A 41 1.49 -9.23 -20.87
N GLU A 42 1.54 -8.44 -19.81
CA GLU A 42 2.11 -8.84 -18.52
C GLU A 42 1.42 -10.09 -17.96
N ARG A 43 0.08 -10.17 -18.04
CA ARG A 43 -0.68 -11.33 -17.55
C ARG A 43 -0.27 -12.62 -18.26
N LEU A 44 -0.07 -12.58 -19.58
CA LEU A 44 0.40 -13.73 -20.33
C LEU A 44 1.85 -14.06 -19.96
N MET A 45 2.69 -13.06 -19.79
CA MET A 45 4.08 -13.23 -19.36
C MET A 45 4.15 -13.96 -18.00
N ILE A 46 3.39 -13.49 -17.01
CA ILE A 46 3.28 -14.12 -15.68
C ILE A 46 2.80 -15.57 -15.81
N GLN A 47 1.75 -15.83 -16.61
CA GLN A 47 1.23 -17.19 -16.78
C GLN A 47 2.25 -18.13 -17.43
N VAL A 48 2.95 -17.68 -18.47
CA VAL A 48 4.00 -18.45 -19.14
C VAL A 48 5.12 -18.75 -18.16
N CYS A 49 5.65 -17.75 -17.47
CA CYS A 49 6.71 -17.93 -16.48
C CYS A 49 6.29 -18.84 -15.32
N ALA A 50 5.05 -18.73 -14.82
CA ALA A 50 4.52 -19.60 -13.77
C ALA A 50 4.37 -21.06 -14.21
N SER A 51 4.23 -21.32 -15.51
CA SER A 51 4.09 -22.67 -16.08
C SER A 51 5.41 -23.43 -16.19
N ILE A 52 6.54 -22.71 -16.18
CA ILE A 52 7.91 -23.25 -16.28
C ILE A 52 8.30 -23.91 -14.96
N LYS A 53 8.72 -25.17 -14.97
CA LYS A 53 8.89 -25.97 -13.73
C LYS A 53 10.31 -26.00 -13.20
N ASP A 54 11.31 -25.76 -14.04
CA ASP A 54 12.72 -25.78 -13.66
C ASP A 54 13.56 -24.78 -14.46
N ALA A 55 14.78 -24.54 -13.98
CA ALA A 55 15.67 -23.53 -14.54
C ALA A 55 16.16 -23.88 -15.96
N TYR A 56 16.19 -25.15 -16.35
CA TYR A 56 16.58 -25.55 -17.71
C TYR A 56 15.48 -25.20 -18.70
N GLU A 57 14.22 -25.48 -18.35
CA GLU A 57 13.06 -25.06 -19.16
C GLU A 57 12.98 -23.53 -19.27
N LEU A 58 13.33 -22.79 -18.22
CA LEU A 58 13.43 -21.32 -18.28
C LEU A 58 14.46 -20.85 -19.30
N ASP A 59 15.66 -21.45 -19.31
CA ASP A 59 16.73 -21.12 -20.25
C ASP A 59 16.39 -21.52 -21.71
N GLU A 60 15.48 -22.47 -21.92
CA GLU A 60 14.95 -22.83 -23.24
C GLU A 60 13.84 -21.87 -23.72
N VAL A 61 13.00 -21.40 -22.80
CA VAL A 61 11.84 -20.54 -23.11
C VAL A 61 12.24 -19.07 -23.28
N VAL A 62 13.16 -18.58 -22.46
CA VAL A 62 13.59 -17.17 -22.45
C VAL A 62 14.75 -16.97 -23.42
N PRO A 63 14.63 -16.06 -24.42
CA PRO A 63 15.73 -15.72 -25.29
C PRO A 63 16.97 -15.21 -24.53
N LYS A 64 18.15 -15.69 -24.93
CA LYS A 64 19.43 -15.35 -24.27
C LYS A 64 19.78 -13.87 -24.29
N ASN A 65 19.27 -13.14 -25.28
CA ASN A 65 19.44 -11.69 -25.36
C ASN A 65 18.30 -11.00 -24.62
N LEU A 66 18.58 -10.55 -23.41
CA LEU A 66 17.61 -9.82 -22.58
C LEU A 66 17.57 -8.33 -22.92
N ASP A 67 18.55 -7.79 -23.65
CA ASP A 67 18.69 -6.34 -23.82
C ASP A 67 17.49 -5.71 -24.53
N SER A 68 16.83 -6.48 -25.41
CA SER A 68 15.63 -6.07 -26.14
C SER A 68 14.34 -6.10 -25.33
N PHE A 69 14.33 -6.68 -24.12
CA PHE A 69 13.10 -6.78 -23.33
C PHE A 69 12.81 -5.53 -22.52
N CYS A 70 11.51 -5.26 -22.36
CA CYS A 70 11.06 -4.27 -21.41
C CYS A 70 11.46 -4.65 -19.96
N ASN A 71 11.59 -3.65 -19.10
CA ASN A 71 12.02 -3.85 -17.70
C ASN A 71 11.04 -4.77 -16.94
N THR A 72 9.75 -4.68 -17.22
CA THR A 72 8.71 -5.52 -16.62
C THR A 72 8.97 -7.00 -16.91
N THR A 73 9.20 -7.36 -18.17
CA THR A 73 9.53 -8.74 -18.56
C THR A 73 10.84 -9.23 -17.94
N LYS A 74 11.87 -8.38 -17.90
CA LYS A 74 13.13 -8.70 -17.22
C LYS A 74 12.90 -9.04 -15.74
N ASN A 75 12.09 -8.24 -15.05
CA ASN A 75 11.78 -8.46 -13.63
C ASN A 75 11.02 -9.76 -13.41
N ILE A 76 9.99 -10.05 -14.22
CA ILE A 76 9.20 -11.29 -14.12
C ILE A 76 10.09 -12.53 -14.36
N VAL A 77 10.92 -12.49 -15.40
CA VAL A 77 11.86 -13.58 -15.72
C VAL A 77 12.88 -13.78 -14.59
N LEU A 78 13.47 -12.69 -14.09
CA LEU A 78 14.45 -12.75 -13.00
C LEU A 78 13.82 -13.28 -11.72
N GLN A 79 12.62 -12.81 -11.36
CA GLN A 79 11.87 -13.33 -10.22
C GLN A 79 11.63 -14.83 -10.37
N ARG A 80 11.16 -15.28 -11.54
CA ARG A 80 10.93 -16.72 -11.77
C ARG A 80 12.23 -17.51 -11.67
N ARG A 81 13.34 -16.98 -12.18
CA ARG A 81 14.66 -17.61 -12.07
C ARG A 81 15.08 -17.80 -10.61
N PHE A 82 14.89 -16.78 -9.77
CA PHE A 82 15.19 -16.88 -8.34
C PHE A 82 14.31 -17.92 -7.65
N GLU A 83 13.01 -17.92 -7.93
CA GLU A 83 12.07 -18.92 -7.40
C GLU A 83 12.49 -20.35 -7.75
N LEU A 84 12.88 -20.59 -9.01
CA LEU A 84 13.32 -21.91 -9.49
C LEU A 84 14.68 -22.34 -8.91
N LEU A 85 15.53 -21.39 -8.53
CA LEU A 85 16.78 -21.64 -7.80
C LEU A 85 16.56 -21.84 -6.29
N GLY A 86 15.31 -21.84 -5.82
CA GLY A 86 14.97 -21.95 -4.41
C GLY A 86 15.26 -20.69 -3.60
N ILE A 87 15.68 -19.59 -4.27
CA ILE A 87 15.87 -18.28 -3.67
C ILE A 87 14.49 -17.61 -3.64
N ARG A 88 13.70 -17.90 -2.60
CA ARG A 88 12.44 -17.20 -2.37
C ARG A 88 12.75 -15.81 -1.82
N LYS A 89 11.99 -14.80 -2.26
CA LYS A 89 11.94 -13.50 -1.59
C LYS A 89 11.63 -13.80 -0.11
N PRO A 90 12.52 -13.45 0.84
CA PRO A 90 12.18 -13.61 2.24
C PRO A 90 10.88 -12.83 2.50
N PRO A 91 9.99 -13.33 3.36
CA PRO A 91 8.83 -12.55 3.76
C PRO A 91 9.33 -11.18 4.22
N SER A 92 8.63 -10.13 3.79
CA SER A 92 8.94 -8.79 4.28
C SER A 92 8.90 -8.83 5.82
N PRO A 93 9.79 -8.09 6.51
CA PRO A 93 9.74 -8.01 7.96
C PRO A 93 8.32 -7.65 8.41
N PRO A 94 7.91 -8.08 9.62
CA PRO A 94 6.61 -7.71 10.14
C PRO A 94 6.44 -6.20 10.04
N LEU A 95 5.26 -5.77 9.60
CA LEU A 95 4.91 -4.37 9.60
C LEU A 95 5.05 -3.84 11.03
N PRO A 96 5.56 -2.62 11.21
CA PRO A 96 5.65 -2.04 12.54
C PRO A 96 4.27 -1.97 13.18
N ASP A 97 4.20 -2.19 14.50
CA ASP A 97 2.96 -2.02 15.25
C ASP A 97 2.80 -0.56 15.72
N GLU A 98 3.93 0.14 15.90
CA GLU A 98 3.93 1.54 16.30
C GLU A 98 3.49 2.47 15.16
N PRO A 99 2.49 3.34 15.39
CA PRO A 99 1.93 4.19 14.34
C PRO A 99 2.94 5.11 13.63
N ASP A 100 3.90 5.65 14.38
CA ASP A 100 4.95 6.51 13.80
C ASP A 100 5.92 5.69 12.93
N GLN A 101 6.19 4.43 13.29
CA GLN A 101 7.00 3.52 12.49
C GLN A 101 6.26 3.06 11.23
N VAL A 102 4.94 2.79 11.31
CA VAL A 102 4.10 2.47 10.14
C VAL A 102 4.11 3.64 9.15
N PHE A 103 3.90 4.85 9.67
CA PHE A 103 3.93 6.07 8.88
C PHE A 103 5.28 6.25 8.16
N GLU A 104 6.40 6.17 8.89
CA GLU A 104 7.73 6.29 8.28
C GLU A 104 8.06 5.13 7.33
N HIS A 105 7.54 3.92 7.58
CA HIS A 105 7.67 2.79 6.65
C HIS A 105 7.01 3.10 5.30
N MET A 106 5.75 3.55 5.31
CA MET A 106 5.03 3.95 4.09
C MET A 106 5.70 5.15 3.39
N MET A 107 6.22 6.11 4.17
CA MET A 107 6.98 7.24 3.64
C MET A 107 8.26 6.78 2.93
N ASN A 108 9.01 5.86 3.54
CA ASN A 108 10.24 5.34 2.95
C ASN A 108 9.97 4.57 1.64
N GLN A 109 8.86 3.84 1.53
CA GLN A 109 8.44 3.20 0.29
C GLN A 109 8.22 4.21 -0.85
N ILE A 110 7.61 5.36 -0.55
CA ILE A 110 7.44 6.46 -1.52
C ILE A 110 8.82 7.00 -1.93
N ILE A 111 9.72 7.24 -0.98
CA ILE A 111 11.06 7.75 -1.30
C ILE A 111 11.85 6.75 -2.16
N ASP A 112 11.77 5.45 -1.86
CA ASP A 112 12.41 4.39 -2.67
C ASP A 112 11.88 4.40 -4.11
N GLN A 113 10.58 4.54 -4.30
CA GLN A 113 9.96 4.61 -5.61
C GLN A 113 10.37 5.84 -6.42
N VAL A 114 10.64 6.95 -5.75
CA VAL A 114 11.12 8.18 -6.39
C VAL A 114 12.58 8.06 -6.82
N ASP A 115 13.41 7.44 -5.97
CA ASP A 115 14.85 7.28 -6.20
C ASP A 115 15.16 6.28 -7.35
N ILE A 116 14.25 5.32 -7.63
CA ILE A 116 14.43 4.27 -8.65
C ILE A 116 14.16 4.76 -10.11
N GLN A 117 13.95 6.06 -10.35
CA GLN A 117 13.65 6.68 -11.67
C GLN A 117 12.36 6.11 -12.31
N ASN A 118 11.23 6.76 -12.05
CA ASN A 118 9.92 6.14 -12.22
C ASN A 118 9.38 6.19 -13.68
N HIS A 119 9.19 5.01 -14.29
CA HIS A 119 8.38 4.81 -15.50
C HIS A 119 6.88 4.59 -15.19
N HIS A 120 6.48 4.51 -13.91
CA HIS A 120 5.13 4.19 -13.44
C HIS A 120 4.60 5.24 -12.46
N GLY A 121 4.41 6.48 -12.93
CA GLY A 121 3.90 7.58 -12.10
C GLY A 121 2.54 7.33 -11.43
N GLN A 122 1.75 6.38 -11.95
CA GLN A 122 0.47 5.98 -11.36
C GLN A 122 0.64 5.26 -10.02
N ILE A 123 1.59 4.32 -9.91
CA ILE A 123 1.88 3.57 -8.68
C ILE A 123 2.26 4.53 -7.55
N LEU A 124 3.09 5.53 -7.87
CA LEU A 124 3.53 6.56 -6.93
C LEU A 124 2.37 7.46 -6.48
N GLY A 125 1.48 7.82 -7.42
CA GLY A 125 0.25 8.54 -7.09
C GLY A 125 -0.63 7.76 -6.11
N ASP A 126 -0.80 6.46 -6.36
CA ASP A 126 -1.62 5.59 -5.50
C ASP A 126 -1.00 5.43 -4.10
N GLN A 127 0.32 5.28 -3.99
CA GLN A 127 1.03 5.23 -2.69
C GLN A 127 0.86 6.52 -1.88
N ILE A 128 0.89 7.67 -2.55
CA ILE A 128 0.67 8.97 -1.94
C ILE A 128 -0.77 9.12 -1.43
N ASP A 129 -1.75 8.72 -2.23
CA ASP A 129 -3.16 8.72 -1.84
C ASP A 129 -3.37 7.80 -0.62
N LEU A 130 -2.78 6.59 -0.63
CA LEU A 130 -2.84 5.63 0.48
C LEU A 130 -2.20 6.15 1.78
N LEU A 131 -1.03 6.79 1.68
CA LEU A 131 -0.36 7.38 2.84
C LEU A 131 -1.22 8.47 3.48
N LEU A 132 -1.85 9.32 2.66
CA LEU A 132 -2.72 10.37 3.18
C LEU A 132 -3.96 9.80 3.88
N GLU A 133 -4.65 8.85 3.25
CA GLU A 133 -5.79 8.20 3.87
C GLU A 133 -5.41 7.50 5.18
N HIS A 134 -4.25 6.83 5.23
CA HIS A 134 -3.71 6.27 6.47
C HIS A 134 -3.54 7.35 7.55
N VAL A 135 -2.87 8.45 7.23
CA VAL A 135 -2.67 9.58 8.16
C VAL A 135 -4.00 10.16 8.61
N PHE A 136 -5.01 10.25 7.74
CA PHE A 136 -6.34 10.73 8.12
C PHE A 136 -7.05 9.80 9.09
N VAL A 137 -7.08 8.49 8.78
CA VAL A 137 -7.71 7.47 9.64
C VAL A 137 -7.11 7.49 11.03
N GLU A 138 -5.78 7.50 11.14
CA GLU A 138 -5.04 7.56 12.40
C GLU A 138 -5.27 8.84 13.22
N LYS A 139 -5.89 9.86 12.63
CA LYS A 139 -6.17 11.16 13.25
C LYS A 139 -7.64 11.38 13.55
N LEU A 140 -8.50 10.45 13.17
CA LEU A 140 -9.91 10.53 13.55
C LEU A 140 -10.02 10.34 15.07
N PRO A 141 -10.84 11.15 15.77
CA PRO A 141 -11.09 10.97 17.19
C PRO A 141 -11.98 9.74 17.39
N ILE A 142 -11.37 8.56 17.34
CA ILE A 142 -12.05 7.27 17.52
C ILE A 142 -11.95 6.82 18.98
N SER A 143 -12.92 6.04 19.42
CA SER A 143 -12.93 5.49 20.79
C SER A 143 -12.02 4.26 20.88
N ASP A 144 -11.53 3.93 22.08
CA ASP A 144 -10.79 2.70 22.35
C ASP A 144 -11.53 1.44 21.87
N VAL A 145 -12.87 1.45 21.96
CA VAL A 145 -13.71 0.35 21.45
C VAL A 145 -13.55 0.22 19.93
N THR A 146 -13.56 1.35 19.21
CA THR A 146 -13.34 1.37 17.77
C THR A 146 -11.94 0.85 17.41
N GLU A 147 -10.91 1.26 18.15
CA GLU A 147 -9.55 0.77 17.97
C GLU A 147 -9.46 -0.75 18.19
N GLN A 148 -10.12 -1.25 19.23
CA GLN A 148 -10.17 -2.67 19.55
C GLN A 148 -10.91 -3.48 18.47
N VAL A 149 -12.01 -2.95 17.92
CA VAL A 149 -12.74 -3.58 16.80
C VAL A 149 -11.84 -3.70 15.58
N ILE A 150 -11.14 -2.63 15.20
CA ILE A 150 -10.20 -2.63 14.08
C ILE A 150 -9.07 -3.62 14.32
N ARG A 151 -8.44 -3.59 15.50
CA ARG A 151 -7.32 -4.49 15.87
C ARG A 151 -7.74 -5.95 15.85
N ASN A 152 -8.98 -6.25 16.21
CA ASN A 152 -9.49 -7.62 16.25
C ASN A 152 -10.18 -8.07 14.96
N ASN A 153 -10.27 -7.22 13.93
CA ASN A 153 -10.89 -7.58 12.67
C ASN A 153 -10.09 -8.69 11.95
N PRO A 154 -10.66 -9.90 11.77
CA PRO A 154 -9.92 -11.02 11.20
C PRO A 154 -9.55 -10.81 9.72
N LEU A 155 -10.35 -10.05 8.97
CA LEU A 155 -10.06 -9.76 7.56
C LEU A 155 -8.89 -8.77 7.43
N ILE A 156 -8.78 -7.81 8.36
CA ILE A 156 -7.62 -6.90 8.41
C ILE A 156 -6.35 -7.71 8.71
N LYS A 157 -6.41 -8.66 9.65
CA LYS A 157 -5.26 -9.55 9.96
C LYS A 157 -4.87 -10.39 8.75
N GLU A 158 -5.82 -11.04 8.10
CA GLU A 158 -5.57 -11.85 6.89
C GLU A 158 -4.92 -11.02 5.77
N LEU A 159 -5.43 -9.82 5.50
CA LEU A 159 -4.86 -8.92 4.49
C LEU A 159 -3.47 -8.40 4.90
N THR A 160 -3.24 -8.16 6.20
CA THR A 160 -1.92 -7.76 6.72
C THR A 160 -0.90 -8.88 6.54
N ASP A 161 -1.32 -10.14 6.72
CA ASP A 161 -0.47 -11.30 6.44
C ASP A 161 -0.22 -11.47 4.93
N GLU A 162 -1.23 -11.28 4.08
CA GLU A 162 -1.06 -11.29 2.61
C GLU A 162 -0.08 -10.21 2.13
N LEU A 163 -0.11 -9.02 2.74
CA LEU A 163 0.79 -7.91 2.42
C LEU A 163 2.27 -8.28 2.57
N ARG A 164 2.61 -9.20 3.50
CA ARG A 164 3.99 -9.69 3.69
C ARG A 164 4.52 -10.48 2.50
N TYR A 165 3.61 -11.03 1.70
CA TYR A 165 3.91 -11.86 0.54
C TYR A 165 3.63 -11.15 -0.80
N ALA A 166 3.26 -9.87 -0.77
CA ALA A 166 3.02 -9.08 -1.96
C ALA A 166 4.25 -9.06 -2.89
N ARG A 167 3.99 -9.31 -4.17
CA ARG A 167 5.02 -9.51 -5.20
C ARG A 167 5.53 -8.20 -5.73
N ASP A 168 4.63 -7.24 -5.91
CA ASP A 168 4.89 -5.94 -6.52
C ASP A 168 4.17 -4.80 -5.76
N HIS A 169 4.39 -3.57 -6.23
CA HIS A 169 3.82 -2.37 -5.61
C HIS A 169 2.33 -2.20 -5.90
N GLU A 170 1.83 -2.75 -7.00
CA GLU A 170 0.39 -2.67 -7.33
C GLU A 170 -0.41 -3.58 -6.39
N GLU A 171 0.07 -4.79 -6.13
CA GLU A 171 -0.51 -5.74 -5.18
C GLU A 171 -0.46 -5.14 -3.76
N THR A 172 0.67 -4.53 -3.40
CA THR A 172 0.86 -3.84 -2.12
C THR A 172 -0.20 -2.74 -1.96
N ASN A 173 -0.34 -1.85 -2.95
CA ASN A 173 -1.29 -0.75 -2.93
C ASN A 173 -2.74 -1.27 -2.86
N PHE A 174 -3.06 -2.31 -3.64
CA PHE A 174 -4.38 -2.93 -3.66
C PHE A 174 -4.78 -3.52 -2.31
N ILE A 175 -3.86 -4.26 -1.65
CA ILE A 175 -4.11 -4.83 -0.32
C ILE A 175 -4.24 -3.73 0.73
N GLN A 176 -3.36 -2.73 0.72
CA GLN A 176 -3.43 -1.58 1.64
C GLN A 176 -4.75 -0.81 1.51
N ALA A 177 -5.23 -0.59 0.28
CA ALA A 177 -6.52 0.05 0.05
C ALA A 177 -7.67 -0.76 0.65
N GLN A 178 -7.64 -2.09 0.51
CA GLN A 178 -8.66 -2.96 1.11
C GLN A 178 -8.64 -2.87 2.65
N ILE A 179 -7.45 -2.84 3.26
CA ILE A 179 -7.31 -2.65 4.71
C ILE A 179 -7.92 -1.32 5.14
N LEU A 180 -7.63 -0.22 4.44
CA LEU A 180 -8.18 1.10 4.76
C LEU A 180 -9.71 1.15 4.62
N VAL A 181 -10.29 0.50 3.60
CA VAL A 181 -11.75 0.38 3.46
C VAL A 181 -12.36 -0.32 4.68
N LEU A 182 -11.76 -1.43 5.14
CA LEU A 182 -12.24 -2.13 6.34
C LEU A 182 -12.15 -1.25 7.59
N LYS A 183 -11.02 -0.54 7.79
CA LYS A 183 -10.87 0.42 8.90
C LYS A 183 -11.98 1.48 8.86
N HIS A 184 -12.22 2.10 7.70
CA HIS A 184 -13.29 3.09 7.55
C HIS A 184 -14.68 2.53 7.84
N LYS A 185 -14.96 1.30 7.39
CA LYS A 185 -16.24 0.63 7.66
C LYS A 185 -16.45 0.38 9.16
N ASP A 186 -15.43 -0.10 9.85
CA ASP A 186 -15.50 -0.33 11.29
C ASP A 186 -15.67 0.98 12.05
N ILE A 187 -14.91 2.03 11.69
CA ILE A 187 -15.07 3.38 12.27
C ILE A 187 -16.50 3.89 12.08
N TYR A 188 -17.02 3.84 10.85
CA TYR A 188 -18.39 4.30 10.59
C TYR A 188 -19.41 3.51 11.42
N THR A 189 -19.27 2.18 11.47
CA THR A 189 -20.20 1.31 12.19
C THR A 189 -20.23 1.66 13.68
N THR A 190 -19.07 1.78 14.32
CA THR A 190 -19.00 2.10 15.75
C THR A 190 -19.51 3.52 16.05
N VAL A 191 -19.30 4.48 15.14
CA VAL A 191 -19.75 5.86 15.32
C VAL A 191 -21.27 6.02 15.18
N GLN A 192 -21.91 5.16 14.38
CA GLN A 192 -23.37 5.08 14.29
C GLN A 192 -24.03 4.36 15.47
N ASP A 193 -23.26 3.57 16.23
CA ASP A 193 -23.78 2.89 17.40
C ASP A 193 -24.06 3.90 18.52
N LEU A 194 -25.34 4.06 18.87
CA LEU A 194 -25.83 5.04 19.83
C LEU A 194 -25.40 4.73 21.27
N GLU A 195 -24.91 3.51 21.54
CA GLU A 195 -24.41 3.11 22.87
C GLU A 195 -23.06 3.78 23.22
N HIS A 196 -22.36 4.32 22.24
CA HIS A 196 -21.06 4.97 22.45
C HIS A 196 -21.25 6.49 22.58
N GLU A 197 -20.87 7.03 23.75
CA GLU A 197 -20.84 8.47 24.00
C GLU A 197 -19.75 9.13 23.13
N MET A 198 -20.12 9.51 21.91
CA MET A 198 -19.31 10.34 21.03
C MET A 198 -19.94 11.72 20.90
N ASP A 199 -19.09 12.75 20.89
CA ASP A 199 -19.51 14.12 20.59
C ASP A 199 -20.31 14.19 19.27
N PRO A 200 -21.52 14.78 19.25
CA PRO A 200 -22.35 14.85 18.06
C PRO A 200 -21.68 15.54 16.86
N ALA A 201 -20.82 16.54 17.09
CA ALA A 201 -20.12 17.22 16.00
C ALA A 201 -19.00 16.34 15.41
N ALA A 202 -18.27 15.61 16.24
CA ALA A 202 -17.32 14.59 15.81
C ALA A 202 -18.02 13.47 15.02
N ARG A 203 -19.16 12.96 15.51
CA ARG A 203 -19.98 11.96 14.81
C ARG A 203 -20.42 12.44 13.43
N ALA A 204 -20.95 13.66 13.32
CA ALA A 204 -21.38 14.24 12.04
C ALA A 204 -20.20 14.40 11.07
N THR A 205 -19.04 14.79 11.58
CA THR A 205 -17.80 14.93 10.80
C THR A 205 -17.35 13.59 10.23
N ILE A 206 -17.26 12.54 11.06
CA ILE A 206 -16.87 11.19 10.64
C ILE A 206 -17.86 10.62 9.62
N THR A 207 -19.16 10.77 9.87
CA THR A 207 -20.24 10.32 8.97
C THR A 207 -20.14 10.97 7.59
N THR A 208 -19.60 12.19 7.51
CA THR A 208 -19.42 12.91 6.23
C THR A 208 -18.10 12.53 5.55
N ILE A 209 -17.01 12.40 6.31
CA ILE A 209 -15.66 12.17 5.77
C ILE A 209 -15.52 10.72 5.28
N VAL A 210 -16.01 9.74 6.04
CA VAL A 210 -15.79 8.32 5.73
C VAL A 210 -16.31 7.95 4.34
N PRO A 211 -17.55 8.30 3.93
CA PRO A 211 -18.01 8.02 2.56
C PRO A 211 -17.15 8.66 1.47
N GLN A 212 -16.54 9.83 1.72
CA GLN A 212 -15.64 10.48 0.77
C GLN A 212 -14.32 9.74 0.63
N SER A 213 -13.71 9.31 1.73
CA SER A 213 -12.51 8.45 1.72
C SER A 213 -12.79 7.12 1.00
N LEU A 214 -13.95 6.51 1.27
CA LEU A 214 -14.37 5.27 0.62
C LEU A 214 -14.51 5.42 -0.90
N LEU A 215 -14.91 6.58 -1.41
CA LEU A 215 -14.96 6.89 -2.84
C LEU A 215 -13.55 6.87 -3.47
N GLY A 216 -12.57 7.49 -2.81
CA GLY A 216 -11.18 7.50 -3.25
C GLY A 216 -10.57 6.10 -3.28
N LEU A 217 -10.78 5.33 -2.21
CA LEU A 217 -10.29 3.96 -2.09
C LEU A 217 -10.98 3.01 -3.08
N ALA A 218 -12.28 3.16 -3.32
CA ALA A 218 -13.00 2.38 -4.30
C ALA A 218 -12.44 2.60 -5.72
N LYS A 219 -12.06 3.83 -6.05
CA LYS A 219 -11.40 4.13 -7.32
C LYS A 219 -10.08 3.37 -7.45
N LEU A 220 -9.19 3.50 -6.47
CA LEU A 220 -7.89 2.83 -6.47
C LEU A 220 -8.05 1.30 -6.59
N ILE A 221 -8.96 0.72 -5.80
CA ILE A 221 -9.21 -0.72 -5.85
C ILE A 221 -9.75 -1.14 -7.22
N ASN A 222 -10.64 -0.35 -7.84
CA ASN A 222 -11.17 -0.64 -9.17
C ASN A 222 -10.11 -0.53 -10.28
N ASP A 223 -9.19 0.42 -10.18
CA ASP A 223 -8.08 0.58 -11.13
C ASP A 223 -7.19 -0.68 -11.15
N HIS A 224 -7.02 -1.35 -9.99
CA HIS A 224 -6.20 -2.56 -9.83
C HIS A 224 -7.00 -3.88 -9.81
N LYS A 225 -8.34 -3.83 -9.86
CA LYS A 225 -9.22 -5.00 -9.69
C LYS A 225 -9.06 -6.07 -10.77
N ARG A 226 -8.61 -5.70 -11.97
CA ARG A 226 -8.36 -6.64 -13.09
C ARG A 226 -7.15 -7.55 -12.82
N SER A 227 -6.21 -7.08 -12.00
CA SER A 227 -4.95 -7.77 -11.70
C SER A 227 -5.10 -8.76 -10.54
N TYR A 228 -6.01 -8.51 -9.58
CA TYR A 228 -6.11 -9.29 -8.35
C TYR A 228 -7.52 -9.85 -8.10
N ARG A 229 -7.59 -11.15 -7.79
CA ARG A 229 -8.87 -11.90 -7.63
C ARG A 229 -9.50 -11.80 -6.24
N SER A 230 -8.76 -11.39 -5.21
CA SER A 230 -9.22 -11.32 -3.82
C SER A 230 -9.85 -9.96 -3.50
N PHE A 231 -11.11 -9.78 -3.90
CA PHE A 231 -11.90 -8.60 -3.56
C PHE A 231 -12.83 -8.92 -2.38
N ARG A 232 -12.42 -8.54 -1.17
CA ARG A 232 -13.10 -8.94 0.08
C ARG A 232 -13.93 -7.83 0.74
N VAL A 233 -13.79 -6.60 0.23
CA VAL A 233 -14.34 -5.40 0.88
C VAL A 233 -15.81 -5.10 0.59
N THR A 234 -16.49 -5.82 -0.31
CA THR A 234 -17.94 -5.60 -0.58
C THR A 234 -18.88 -6.53 0.19
N LEU A 235 -18.33 -7.41 1.01
CA LEU A 235 -19.09 -8.35 1.82
C LEU A 235 -19.69 -7.63 3.05
N GLY A 236 -20.89 -8.05 3.47
CA GLY A 236 -21.58 -7.53 4.66
C GLY A 236 -22.94 -6.87 4.38
N ASP A 237 -23.78 -6.77 5.41
CA ASP A 237 -25.14 -6.25 5.32
C ASP A 237 -25.36 -4.92 6.08
N ARG A 238 -24.29 -4.33 6.63
CA ARG A 238 -24.35 -3.07 7.37
C ARG A 238 -24.68 -1.91 6.42
N GLU A 239 -25.14 -0.80 6.98
CA GLU A 239 -25.42 0.42 6.19
C GLU A 239 -24.20 0.86 5.37
N ILE A 240 -23.02 0.89 6.01
CA ILE A 240 -21.77 1.26 5.33
C ILE A 240 -21.37 0.29 4.22
N ASP A 241 -21.78 -0.98 4.29
CA ASP A 241 -21.55 -1.95 3.23
C ASP A 241 -22.43 -1.65 2.01
N ARG A 242 -23.67 -1.17 2.22
CA ARG A 242 -24.56 -0.71 1.16
C ARG A 242 -24.01 0.55 0.51
N ILE A 243 -23.62 1.55 1.32
CA ILE A 243 -22.98 2.79 0.83
C ILE A 243 -21.76 2.45 -0.02
N TYR A 244 -20.89 1.55 0.47
CA TYR A 244 -19.70 1.14 -0.27
C TYR A 244 -20.04 0.39 -1.58
N ARG A 245 -21.05 -0.49 -1.59
CA ARG A 245 -21.52 -1.13 -2.82
C ARG A 245 -22.02 -0.10 -3.83
N ASP A 246 -22.86 0.84 -3.40
CA ASP A 246 -23.38 1.91 -4.26
C ASP A 246 -22.23 2.72 -4.87
N ILE A 247 -21.21 3.07 -4.07
CA ILE A 247 -19.98 3.73 -4.53
C ILE A 247 -19.26 2.90 -5.61
N THR A 248 -19.13 1.59 -5.39
CA THR A 248 -18.45 0.69 -6.35
C THR A 248 -19.28 0.38 -7.59
N GLU A 249 -20.60 0.54 -7.52
CA GLU A 249 -21.54 0.34 -8.64
C GLU A 249 -21.66 1.59 -9.55
N ILE A 250 -21.11 2.73 -9.13
CA ILE A 250 -21.02 3.93 -9.98
C ILE A 250 -20.34 3.52 -11.30
N PRO A 251 -20.98 3.73 -12.48
CA PRO A 251 -20.52 3.16 -13.73
C PRO A 251 -19.05 3.48 -13.98
N ILE A 252 -18.27 2.43 -14.26
CA ILE A 252 -16.84 2.49 -14.60
C ILE A 252 -16.57 3.55 -15.69
N GLY A 253 -17.53 3.77 -16.60
CA GLY A 253 -17.47 4.83 -17.63
C GLY A 253 -17.40 6.28 -17.10
N TYR A 254 -17.81 6.57 -15.86
CA TYR A 254 -17.60 7.88 -15.24
C TYR A 254 -16.14 8.07 -14.78
N TRP A 255 -15.51 6.99 -14.30
CA TRP A 255 -14.10 6.96 -13.89
C TRP A 255 -13.15 6.89 -15.09
N GLN A 256 -13.50 6.10 -16.11
CA GLN A 256 -12.75 5.94 -17.36
C GLN A 256 -12.75 7.17 -18.27
N ARG A 257 -13.72 8.10 -18.16
CA ARG A 257 -13.69 9.37 -18.94
C ARG A 257 -12.49 10.26 -18.64
N ARG A 258 -11.72 9.99 -17.58
CA ARG A 258 -10.44 10.66 -17.29
C ARG A 258 -9.21 9.89 -17.78
N HIS A 259 -9.40 8.73 -18.42
CA HIS A 259 -8.33 7.89 -18.95
C HIS A 259 -8.20 8.04 -20.47
N ASN A 260 -8.22 9.29 -20.95
CA ASN A 260 -7.52 9.58 -22.20
C ASN A 260 -6.05 9.75 -21.82
N PRO A 261 -5.11 8.99 -22.43
CA PRO A 261 -3.71 9.30 -22.31
C PRO A 261 -3.52 10.66 -22.98
N ASP A 262 -3.53 11.71 -22.18
CA ASP A 262 -3.16 13.02 -22.66
C ASP A 262 -1.65 12.96 -22.92
N VAL A 263 -1.31 12.76 -24.19
CA VAL A 263 0.07 12.75 -24.71
C VAL A 263 0.70 14.15 -24.60
N THR A 264 -0.03 15.15 -24.06
CA THR A 264 0.47 16.50 -23.83
C THR A 264 0.98 16.73 -22.40
N GLU A 265 2.27 16.43 -22.22
CA GLU A 265 3.26 17.08 -21.33
C GLU A 265 3.00 17.32 -19.82
N HIS A 266 1.89 16.94 -19.21
CA HIS A 266 1.73 17.05 -17.74
C HIS A 266 1.28 15.73 -17.14
N ALA A 267 2.21 15.05 -16.44
CA ALA A 267 1.90 13.79 -15.79
C ALA A 267 0.87 14.04 -14.66
N GLY A 268 -0.37 13.59 -14.84
CA GLY A 268 -1.51 13.91 -13.96
C GLY A 268 -1.30 13.56 -12.48
N TRP A 269 -0.39 12.63 -12.19
CA TRP A 269 0.03 12.31 -10.82
C TRP A 269 0.79 13.47 -10.16
N ILE A 270 1.62 14.24 -10.88
CA ILE A 270 2.31 15.43 -10.35
C ILE A 270 1.29 16.51 -9.98
N GLN A 271 0.27 16.71 -10.83
CA GLN A 271 -0.78 17.68 -10.54
C GLN A 271 -1.57 17.27 -9.28
N ARG A 272 -1.86 15.98 -9.10
CA ARG A 272 -2.45 15.47 -7.85
C ARG A 272 -1.57 15.79 -6.65
N ILE A 273 -0.26 15.53 -6.72
CA ILE A 273 0.68 15.83 -5.61
C ILE A 273 0.65 17.32 -5.27
N ASN A 274 0.64 18.21 -6.27
CA ASN A 274 0.57 19.65 -6.01
C ASN A 274 -0.74 20.05 -5.30
N VAL A 275 -1.89 19.52 -5.73
CA VAL A 275 -3.18 19.76 -5.04
C VAL A 275 -3.13 19.28 -3.59
N LEU A 276 -2.52 18.12 -3.34
CA LEU A 276 -2.34 17.60 -1.99
C LEU A 276 -1.38 18.45 -1.16
N ASN A 277 -0.32 18.99 -1.75
CA ASN A 277 0.60 19.92 -1.09
C ASN A 277 -0.10 21.20 -0.66
N ASP A 278 -0.92 21.77 -1.52
CA ASP A 278 -1.69 22.98 -1.22
C ASP A 278 -2.65 22.71 -0.05
N TYR A 279 -3.40 21.61 -0.12
CA TYR A 279 -4.31 21.18 0.96
C TYR A 279 -3.57 20.97 2.29
N LEU A 280 -2.44 20.26 2.30
CA LEU A 280 -1.66 20.03 3.52
C LEU A 280 -1.09 21.34 4.08
N SER A 281 -0.62 22.23 3.20
CA SER A 281 -0.07 23.54 3.60
C SER A 281 -1.12 24.39 4.29
N GLU A 282 -2.34 24.44 3.75
CA GLU A 282 -3.49 25.11 4.40
C GLU A 282 -3.75 24.51 5.80
N ARG A 283 -3.83 23.18 5.89
CA ARG A 283 -4.09 22.47 7.17
C ARG A 283 -3.01 22.67 8.22
N ILE A 284 -1.74 22.75 7.82
CA ILE A 284 -0.62 23.04 8.72
C ILE A 284 -0.72 24.47 9.24
N ASN A 285 -1.06 25.42 8.38
CA ASN A 285 -1.14 26.85 8.72
C ASN A 285 -2.38 27.20 9.56
N GLU A 286 -3.48 26.45 9.43
CA GLU A 286 -4.68 26.60 10.27
C GLU A 286 -4.44 26.27 11.76
N ARG A 287 -3.33 25.61 12.11
CA ARG A 287 -3.14 24.96 13.41
C ARG A 287 -1.96 25.57 14.18
N GLY A 288 -2.27 26.39 15.20
CA GLY A 288 -1.32 26.87 16.22
C GLY A 288 -0.87 25.76 17.19
N ARG A 289 -0.47 24.60 16.68
CA ARG A 289 -0.21 23.40 17.48
C ARG A 289 1.24 23.29 17.91
N ILE A 290 1.43 22.81 19.14
CA ILE A 290 2.71 22.34 19.66
C ILE A 290 3.14 21.15 18.80
N ARG A 291 4.22 21.31 18.05
CA ARG A 291 4.77 20.28 17.18
C ARG A 291 5.60 19.32 18.04
N ARG A 292 5.34 18.01 17.92
CA ARG A 292 6.32 17.04 18.39
C ARG A 292 7.59 17.20 17.55
N PRO A 293 8.79 17.10 18.15
CA PRO A 293 10.02 17.14 17.38
C PRO A 293 10.01 16.03 16.34
N LEU A 294 10.48 16.34 15.13
CA LEU A 294 10.70 15.32 14.11
C LEU A 294 11.82 14.39 14.61
N PRO A 295 11.74 13.07 14.38
CA PRO A 295 12.86 12.19 14.68
C PRO A 295 14.13 12.64 13.94
N ASP A 296 15.28 12.61 14.61
CA ASP A 296 16.57 13.06 14.08
C ASP A 296 17.04 12.25 12.85
N ILE A 297 16.50 11.03 12.69
CA ILE A 297 16.86 10.10 11.61
C ILE A 297 15.65 9.92 10.68
N THR A 298 15.27 10.96 9.94
CA THR A 298 14.28 10.86 8.86
C THR A 298 14.95 10.86 7.50
N ARG A 299 14.52 9.95 6.62
CA ARG A 299 15.09 9.84 5.26
C ARG A 299 14.53 10.94 4.37
N HIS A 300 15.37 11.54 3.53
CA HIS A 300 14.95 12.51 2.52
C HIS A 300 15.10 11.92 1.12
N VAL A 301 14.27 12.40 0.19
CA VAL A 301 14.45 12.16 -1.25
C VAL A 301 15.81 12.72 -1.67
N MET A 302 16.60 11.95 -2.42
CA MET A 302 17.91 12.43 -2.83
C MET A 302 17.77 13.64 -3.76
N ASN A 303 18.50 14.72 -3.46
CA ASN A 303 18.56 15.98 -4.23
C ASN A 303 18.94 15.83 -5.73
N ARG A 304 19.22 14.61 -6.19
CA ARG A 304 19.52 14.30 -7.60
C ARG A 304 18.26 14.12 -8.45
N ALA A 305 17.11 13.83 -7.84
CA ALA A 305 15.84 13.75 -8.55
C ALA A 305 15.11 15.11 -8.43
N ASN A 306 14.94 15.84 -9.54
CA ASN A 306 14.34 17.18 -9.61
C ASN A 306 12.82 17.19 -9.31
N PHE A 307 12.33 16.41 -8.34
CA PHE A 307 10.92 16.32 -7.98
C PHE A 307 10.59 17.24 -6.80
N ARG A 308 10.66 18.55 -7.03
CA ARG A 308 10.32 19.57 -6.02
C ARG A 308 8.98 19.31 -5.33
N ALA A 309 7.95 18.96 -6.11
CA ALA A 309 6.61 18.66 -5.59
C ALA A 309 6.62 17.48 -4.58
N ILE A 310 7.47 16.48 -4.80
CA ILE A 310 7.57 15.31 -3.91
C ILE A 310 8.34 15.67 -2.65
N ASN A 311 9.41 16.46 -2.75
CA ASN A 311 10.15 16.93 -1.58
C ASN A 311 9.24 17.78 -0.68
N GLU A 312 8.45 18.67 -1.28
CA GLU A 312 7.44 19.46 -0.58
C GLU A 312 6.38 18.56 0.06
N PHE A 313 5.91 17.53 -0.65
CA PHE A 313 4.97 16.56 -0.13
C PHE A 313 5.48 15.80 1.09
N VAL A 314 6.68 15.21 1.00
CA VAL A 314 7.31 14.47 2.11
C VAL A 314 7.40 15.36 3.35
N ASN A 315 7.86 16.60 3.17
CA ASN A 315 7.99 17.55 4.27
C ASN A 315 6.62 17.96 4.85
N ASN A 316 5.65 18.27 4.00
CA ASN A 316 4.32 18.68 4.43
C ASN A 316 3.59 17.56 5.16
N VAL A 317 3.62 16.33 4.65
CA VAL A 317 2.98 15.19 5.30
C VAL A 317 3.62 14.88 6.65
N ARG A 318 4.96 14.90 6.75
CA ARG A 318 5.64 14.74 8.04
C ARG A 318 5.27 15.84 9.03
N CYS A 319 5.31 17.10 8.60
CA CYS A 319 4.87 18.23 9.43
C CYS A 319 3.42 18.05 9.90
N TYR A 320 2.55 17.61 9.01
CA TYR A 320 1.16 17.33 9.33
C TYR A 320 1.05 16.16 10.32
N HIS A 321 1.75 15.04 10.12
CA HIS A 321 1.77 13.88 11.02
C HIS A 321 2.19 14.24 12.44
N TYR A 322 3.36 14.86 12.59
CA TYR A 322 3.95 15.20 13.90
C TYR A 322 3.36 16.46 14.56
N SER A 323 2.42 17.15 13.91
CA SER A 323 1.69 18.28 14.50
C SER A 323 0.59 17.90 15.50
N PHE A 324 0.34 16.60 15.69
CA PHE A 324 -0.68 16.10 16.62
C PHE A 324 0.02 15.58 17.86
N LEU A 325 -0.51 15.81 19.06
CA LEU A 325 -0.07 15.11 20.27
C LEU A 325 -0.70 13.70 20.25
N ARG A 326 0.10 12.66 20.50
CA ARG A 326 -0.41 11.34 20.90
C ARG A 326 -0.04 11.18 22.38
N ASP A 327 -0.94 10.56 23.14
CA ASP A 327 -0.57 10.04 24.45
C ASP A 327 0.44 8.93 24.20
N ILE A 328 1.66 9.10 24.70
CA ILE A 328 2.65 8.03 24.73
C ILE A 328 2.05 7.00 25.68
N GLN A 329 1.61 5.85 25.16
CA GLN A 329 1.31 4.72 26.03
C GLN A 329 2.58 4.45 26.84
N PRO A 330 2.52 4.44 28.18
CA PRO A 330 3.64 3.95 28.96
C PRO A 330 3.92 2.53 28.50
N GLU A 331 5.18 2.22 28.22
CA GLU A 331 5.63 0.84 28.04
C GLU A 331 5.06 0.04 29.21
N ASN A 332 4.27 -1.00 28.92
CA ASN A 332 3.91 -1.99 29.91
C ASN A 332 5.21 -2.67 30.32
N ASP A 333 5.87 -2.15 31.35
CA ASP A 333 6.81 -2.89 32.18
C ASP A 333 6.03 -3.98 32.91
N GLU A 334 5.56 -4.99 32.16
CA GLU A 334 5.25 -6.31 32.71
C GLU A 334 6.52 -7.18 32.63
N ASP A 335 7.63 -6.67 33.15
CA ASP A 335 8.60 -7.53 33.82
C ASP A 335 8.03 -7.82 35.22
N GLY A 336 7.02 -8.68 35.23
CA GLY A 336 6.46 -9.24 36.45
C GLY A 336 7.50 -10.14 37.10
N ASP A 337 8.01 -9.66 38.22
CA ASP A 337 8.65 -10.43 39.28
C ASP A 337 7.94 -11.78 39.51
N GLU A 338 8.65 -12.88 39.28
CA GLU A 338 8.45 -14.14 40.00
C GLU A 338 9.82 -14.61 40.55
N ASP A 339 9.96 -14.47 41.88
CA ASP A 339 10.82 -15.17 42.86
C ASP A 339 11.78 -16.27 42.33
N GLY A 340 13.06 -16.39 42.70
CA GLY A 340 13.90 -15.93 43.83
C GLY A 340 15.26 -16.70 43.72
N PRO A 341 16.05 -16.98 44.79
CA PRO A 341 16.09 -16.42 46.13
C PRO A 341 17.49 -15.83 46.50
N ASP A 342 17.54 -15.26 47.70
CA ASP A 342 18.67 -14.73 48.46
C ASP A 342 20.04 -15.40 48.24
N HIS A 343 21.05 -14.57 47.95
CA HIS A 343 22.38 -14.72 48.54
C HIS A 343 22.97 -13.35 48.87
N GLU A 344 22.96 -13.04 50.17
CA GLU A 344 23.90 -12.13 50.84
C GLU A 344 25.32 -12.33 50.31
N VAL A 345 26.03 -11.27 49.92
CA VAL A 345 27.36 -10.95 50.49
C VAL A 345 27.61 -9.44 50.33
N ASP A 346 27.83 -8.79 51.47
CA ASP A 346 28.44 -7.48 51.64
C ASP A 346 29.65 -7.21 50.72
N ASN A 347 29.78 -5.97 50.25
CA ASN A 347 31.04 -5.25 50.48
C ASN A 347 30.86 -3.74 50.35
N GLN A 348 31.01 -3.11 51.52
CA GLN A 348 31.17 -1.69 51.72
C GLN A 348 32.47 -1.17 51.07
N ASN A 349 32.45 0.13 50.76
CA ASN A 349 33.59 1.04 50.67
C ASN A 349 34.65 0.78 49.58
N LEU A 350 34.72 1.74 48.65
CA LEU A 350 35.96 2.48 48.38
C LEU A 350 35.62 3.79 47.67
N GLN A 351 35.42 4.81 48.50
CA GLN A 351 35.58 6.21 48.12
C GLN A 351 37.09 6.53 48.16
N GLU A 352 37.53 7.34 47.19
CA GLU A 352 38.76 8.16 47.20
C GLU A 352 40.12 7.48 46.98
N GLN A 353 40.73 7.79 45.81
CA GLN A 353 42.16 8.01 45.47
C GLN A 353 42.30 7.73 43.96
N GLU A 354 42.84 8.57 43.06
CA GLU A 354 43.71 9.75 43.14
C GLU A 354 43.56 10.53 41.80
N GLN A 355 43.61 11.86 41.88
CA GLN A 355 44.13 12.70 40.79
C GLN A 355 45.67 12.64 40.86
N ASP A 356 46.31 12.17 39.80
CA ASP A 356 47.36 12.88 39.04
C ASP A 356 47.70 12.13 37.74
#